data_AF-Q10VR6-F1
#
_entry.id   AF-Q10VR6-F1
#
_cell.length_a   1.000
_cell.length_b   1.000
_cell.length_c   1.000
_cell.angle_alpha   90.00
_cell.angle_beta   90.00
_cell.angle_gamma   90.00
#
_symmetry.space_group_name_H-M   'P 1'
#
loop_
_entity.id
_entity.type
_entity.pdbx_description
1 polymer ?
#
loop_
_entity_poly.entity_id
_entity_poly.type
_entity_poly.pdbx_seq_one_letter_code
_entity_poly.pdbx_strand_id
1 'polypeptide(L)'
;MRPKINNIIAWEQAELLMQPAFIRILDHIRKKLENSTWKGTYEEVKTPIPGYRLDLEHQDQKISINLWELCYQVCFSNYFSTHSADEIVEVDIDINLLNQEGNVNWELLDEKALKVVENMIADLPS
;
A
#
# COMPACT_ATOMS: atom_id res chain seq x y z
N MET A 1 -6.13 -2.74 9.30
CA MET A 1 -5.90 -4.07 9.94
C MET A 1 -4.43 -4.22 10.26
N ARG A 2 -4.04 -5.13 11.18
CA ARG A 2 -2.61 -5.39 11.44
C ARG A 2 -2.19 -6.72 10.80
N PRO A 3 -1.36 -6.71 9.74
CA PRO A 3 -0.84 -7.94 9.17
C PRO A 3 0.06 -8.65 10.20
N LYS A 4 -0.19 -9.94 10.41
CA LYS A 4 0.64 -10.81 11.23
C LYS A 4 1.35 -11.80 10.33
N ILE A 5 2.66 -11.71 10.31
CA ILE A 5 3.53 -12.63 9.58
C ILE A 5 3.91 -13.77 10.52
N ASN A 6 3.70 -15.01 10.10
CA ASN A 6 3.81 -16.18 10.97
C ASN A 6 5.15 -16.92 10.90
N ASN A 7 6.07 -16.50 10.02
CA ASN A 7 7.38 -17.15 9.84
C ASN A 7 8.47 -16.09 9.60
N ILE A 8 9.67 -16.35 10.12
CA ILE A 8 10.87 -15.50 10.01
C ILE A 8 11.22 -15.23 8.55
N ILE A 9 11.17 -16.24 7.68
CA ILE A 9 11.47 -16.07 6.24
C ILE A 9 10.52 -15.05 5.60
N ALA A 10 9.23 -15.15 5.91
CA ALA A 10 8.23 -14.21 5.41
C ALA A 10 8.44 -12.79 5.97
N TRP A 11 8.99 -12.67 7.18
CA TRP A 11 9.28 -11.38 7.79
C TRP A 11 10.46 -10.69 7.08
N GLU A 12 11.55 -11.42 6.83
CA GLU A 12 12.70 -10.91 6.05
C GLU A 12 12.29 -10.49 4.63
N GLN A 13 11.43 -11.29 3.98
CA GLN A 13 10.88 -10.97 2.67
C GLN A 13 9.99 -9.72 2.70
N ALA A 14 9.18 -9.55 3.74
CA ALA A 14 8.39 -8.33 3.91
C ALA A 14 9.31 -7.12 4.05
N GLU A 15 10.34 -7.17 4.90
CA GLU A 15 11.28 -6.05 5.06
C GLU A 15 11.91 -5.64 3.71
N LEU A 16 12.30 -6.63 2.89
CA LEU A 16 12.87 -6.39 1.57
C LEU A 16 11.87 -5.71 0.62
N LEU A 17 10.59 -6.07 0.68
CA LEU A 17 9.56 -5.59 -0.24
C LEU A 17 8.92 -4.26 0.18
N MET A 18 8.80 -4.00 1.48
CA MET A 18 7.99 -2.89 2.01
C MET A 18 8.52 -1.51 1.58
N GLN A 19 9.84 -1.27 1.63
CA GLN A 19 10.40 0.01 1.21
C GLN A 19 10.27 0.24 -0.31
N PRO A 20 10.63 -0.72 -1.18
CA PRO A 20 10.33 -0.65 -2.60
C PRO A 20 8.85 -0.41 -2.92
N ALA A 21 7.94 -1.15 -2.29
CA ALA A 21 6.50 -1.02 -2.49
C ALA A 21 6.03 0.40 -2.14
N PHE A 22 6.47 0.94 -1.00
CA PHE A 22 6.12 2.28 -0.57
C PHE A 22 6.56 3.35 -1.59
N ILE A 23 7.79 3.25 -2.11
CA ILE A 23 8.30 4.18 -3.14
C ILE A 23 7.44 4.09 -4.41
N ARG A 24 7.09 2.89 -4.86
CA ARG A 24 6.27 2.70 -6.07
C ARG A 24 4.84 3.22 -5.89
N ILE A 25 4.23 2.96 -4.74
CA ILE A 25 2.90 3.49 -4.40
C ILE A 25 2.92 5.02 -4.44
N LEU A 26 3.88 5.67 -3.80
CA LEU A 26 3.98 7.13 -3.81
C LEU A 26 4.16 7.70 -5.23
N ASP A 27 5.02 7.09 -6.04
CA ASP A 27 5.26 7.53 -7.41
C ASP A 27 4.00 7.44 -8.27
N HIS A 28 3.28 6.31 -8.21
CA HIS A 28 2.04 6.10 -8.96
C HIS A 28 0.91 7.00 -8.47
N ILE A 29 0.76 7.21 -7.15
CA ILE A 29 -0.24 8.15 -6.60
C ILE A 29 0.03 9.54 -7.16
N ARG A 30 1.27 10.03 -7.08
CA ARG A 30 1.64 11.35 -7.63
C ARG A 30 1.23 11.48 -9.10
N LYS A 31 1.62 10.52 -9.95
CA LYS A 31 1.30 10.55 -11.39
C LYS A 31 -0.20 10.51 -11.68
N LYS A 32 -0.98 9.75 -10.90
CA LYS A 32 -2.43 9.68 -11.07
C LYS A 32 -3.12 10.96 -10.60
N LEU A 33 -2.65 11.57 -9.51
CA LEU A 33 -3.19 12.83 -9.01
C LEU A 33 -2.89 14.03 -9.92
N GLU A 34 -1.78 14.02 -10.68
CA GLU A 34 -1.48 15.07 -11.68
C GLU A 34 -2.59 15.25 -12.73
N ASN A 35 -3.35 14.19 -13.02
CA ASN A 35 -4.46 14.19 -13.97
C ASN A 35 -5.83 14.06 -13.31
N SER A 36 -5.90 14.17 -11.98
CA SER A 36 -7.13 14.03 -11.19
C SER A 36 -7.68 15.39 -10.75
N THR A 37 -8.97 15.43 -10.42
CA THR A 37 -9.59 16.59 -9.74
C THR A 37 -9.25 16.62 -8.24
N TRP A 38 -8.78 15.51 -7.68
CA TRP A 38 -8.40 15.37 -6.29
C TRP A 38 -7.00 15.95 -6.03
N LYS A 39 -6.87 16.72 -4.95
CA LYS A 39 -5.57 17.19 -4.44
C LYS A 39 -5.13 16.32 -3.26
N GLY A 40 -3.90 15.80 -3.32
CA GLY A 40 -3.33 14.97 -2.26
C GLY A 40 -2.29 15.70 -1.42
N THR A 41 -2.40 15.55 -0.10
CA THR A 41 -1.40 15.97 0.89
C THR A 41 -0.89 14.76 1.67
N TYR A 42 0.42 14.60 1.77
CA TYR A 42 1.04 13.51 2.51
C TYR A 42 1.36 13.94 3.93
N GLU A 43 0.86 13.19 4.90
CA GLU A 43 1.01 13.46 6.32
C GLU A 43 1.72 12.30 7.03
N GLU A 44 2.63 12.66 7.93
CA GLU A 44 3.25 11.72 8.86
C GLU A 44 2.38 11.61 10.12
N VAL A 45 1.85 10.42 10.37
CA VAL A 45 1.07 10.11 11.57
C VAL A 45 2.05 9.66 12.65
N LYS A 46 2.11 10.37 13.78
CA LYS A 46 3.02 10.05 14.90
C LYS A 46 2.35 9.28 16.04
N THR A 47 1.02 9.35 16.14
CA THR A 47 0.23 8.74 17.23
C THR A 47 -1.07 8.14 16.68
N PRO A 48 -1.55 7.01 17.20
CA PRO A 48 -0.93 6.18 18.25
C PRO A 48 0.22 5.30 17.75
N ILE A 49 0.32 5.05 16.45
CA ILE A 49 1.37 4.25 15.81
C ILE A 49 1.95 5.08 14.64
N PRO A 50 3.29 5.17 14.50
CA PRO A 50 3.91 5.84 13.39
C PRO A 50 3.46 5.30 12.03
N GLY A 51 3.12 6.19 11.09
CA GLY A 51 2.75 5.80 9.74
C GLY A 51 2.58 6.97 8.80
N TYR A 52 2.14 6.68 7.58
CA TYR A 52 1.93 7.68 6.54
C TYR A 52 0.49 7.66 6.06
N ARG A 53 -0.08 8.86 5.91
CA ARG A 53 -1.45 9.07 5.45
C ARG A 53 -1.45 9.99 4.24
N LEU A 54 -2.33 9.70 3.29
CA LEU A 54 -2.65 10.59 2.18
C LEU A 54 -4.03 11.18 2.43
N ASP A 55 -4.10 12.50 2.53
CA ASP A 55 -5.35 13.24 2.61
C ASP A 55 -5.70 13.78 1.23
N LEU A 56 -6.80 13.31 0.68
CA LEU A 56 -7.36 13.70 -0.61
C LEU A 56 -8.50 14.70 -0.38
N GLU A 57 -8.45 15.82 -1.08
CA GLU A 57 -9.49 16.85 -1.04
C GLU A 57 -10.00 17.17 -2.45
N HIS A 58 -11.32 17.18 -2.61
CA HIS A 58 -12.00 17.62 -3.82
C HIS A 58 -13.34 18.26 -3.43
N GLN A 59 -13.49 19.56 -3.71
CA GLN A 59 -14.65 20.36 -3.30
C GLN A 59 -14.91 20.25 -1.78
N ASP A 60 -16.08 19.75 -1.36
CA ASP A 60 -16.46 19.56 0.04
C ASP A 60 -16.13 18.14 0.56
N GLN A 61 -15.50 17.29 -0.26
CA GLN A 61 -15.14 15.93 0.11
C GLN A 61 -13.69 15.85 0.60
N LYS A 62 -13.50 15.12 1.70
CA LYS A 62 -12.17 14.79 2.25
C LYS A 62 -12.09 13.31 2.54
N ILE A 63 -11.05 12.66 2.01
CA ILE A 63 -10.81 11.23 2.17
C ILE A 63 -9.38 11.04 2.65
N SER A 64 -9.22 10.30 3.74
CA SER A 64 -7.92 9.96 4.29
C SER A 64 -7.61 8.49 4.03
N ILE A 65 -6.45 8.22 3.43
CA ILE A 65 -6.01 6.88 3.05
C ILE A 65 -4.72 6.55 3.81
N ASN A 66 -4.67 5.40 4.46
CA ASN A 66 -3.45 4.89 5.08
C ASN A 66 -2.57 4.24 4.01
N LEU A 67 -1.37 4.79 3.80
CA LEU A 67 -0.47 4.32 2.74
C LEU A 67 0.11 2.92 3.02
N TRP A 68 0.18 2.51 4.28
CA TRP A 68 0.63 1.16 4.61
C TRP A 68 -0.36 0.10 4.16
N GLU A 69 -1.66 0.37 4.23
CA GLU A 69 -2.70 -0.56 3.74
C GLU A 69 -2.53 -0.84 2.24
N LEU A 70 -2.14 0.16 1.46
CA LEU A 70 -1.83 -0.01 0.04
C LEU A 70 -0.57 -0.87 -0.17
N CYS A 71 0.48 -0.64 0.64
CA CYS A 71 1.70 -1.44 0.58
C CYS A 71 1.41 -2.92 0.92
N TYR A 72 0.55 -3.17 1.91
CA TYR A 72 0.13 -4.52 2.28
C TYR A 72 -0.63 -5.22 1.15
N GLN A 73 -1.51 -4.51 0.44
CA GLN A 73 -2.19 -5.06 -0.74
C GLN A 73 -1.23 -5.41 -1.88
N VAL A 74 -0.09 -4.71 -1.99
CA VAL A 74 0.96 -5.05 -2.96
C VAL A 74 1.71 -6.31 -2.50
N CYS A 75 2.23 -6.30 -1.27
CA CYS A 75 3.20 -7.29 -0.78
C CYS A 75 2.58 -8.64 -0.38
N PHE A 76 1.31 -8.66 0.03
CA PHE A 76 0.66 -9.85 0.59
C PHE A 76 -0.37 -10.42 -0.37
N SER A 77 -0.39 -11.75 -0.48
CA SER A 77 -1.24 -12.49 -1.42
C SER A 77 -2.71 -12.62 -0.97
N ASN A 78 -2.95 -12.57 0.34
CA ASN A 78 -4.24 -12.81 0.98
C ASN A 78 -4.74 -11.62 1.82
N TYR A 79 -4.16 -10.43 1.61
CA TYR A 79 -4.56 -9.23 2.32
C TYR A 79 -5.70 -8.51 1.60
N PHE A 80 -6.87 -8.48 2.24
CA PHE A 80 -8.03 -7.72 1.79
C PHE A 80 -8.34 -6.67 2.84
N SER A 81 -8.43 -5.39 2.45
CA SER A 81 -8.79 -4.32 3.38
C SER A 81 -10.27 -4.48 3.78
N THR A 82 -10.51 -5.10 4.93
CA THR A 82 -11.83 -5.15 5.57
C THR A 82 -11.87 -4.09 6.69
N HIS A 83 -13.07 -3.57 6.98
CA HIS A 83 -13.27 -2.33 7.75
C HIS A 83 -12.83 -2.36 9.24
N SER A 84 -12.20 -3.42 9.74
CA SER A 84 -11.78 -3.50 11.14
C SER A 84 -10.29 -3.19 11.31
N ALA A 85 -9.98 -1.98 11.79
CA ALA A 85 -8.61 -1.56 12.07
C ALA A 85 -7.91 -2.45 13.11
N ASP A 86 -8.68 -3.06 14.02
CA ASP A 86 -8.18 -3.88 15.12
C ASP A 86 -8.04 -5.37 14.79
N GLU A 87 -8.50 -5.80 13.62
CA GLU A 87 -8.39 -7.19 13.20
C GLU A 87 -6.94 -7.52 12.85
N ILE A 88 -6.43 -8.58 13.48
CA ILE A 88 -5.14 -9.18 13.15
C ILE A 88 -5.41 -10.25 12.12
N VAL A 89 -4.80 -10.11 10.94
CA VAL A 89 -4.93 -11.08 9.86
C VAL A 89 -3.60 -11.70 9.57
N GLU A 90 -3.59 -13.02 9.50
CA GLU A 90 -2.42 -13.78 9.11
C GLU A 90 -2.22 -13.64 7.62
N VAL A 91 -1.05 -13.13 7.23
CA VAL A 91 -0.75 -12.80 5.84
C VAL A 91 0.41 -13.62 5.29
N ASP A 92 0.31 -13.95 4.01
CA ASP A 92 1.34 -14.64 3.25
C ASP A 92 1.97 -13.68 2.23
N ILE A 93 3.31 -13.68 2.16
CA ILE A 93 4.06 -12.92 1.15
C ILE A 93 3.67 -13.41 -0.24
N ASP A 94 3.43 -12.48 -1.15
CA ASP A 94 3.39 -12.84 -2.56
C ASP A 94 4.81 -13.13 -3.06
N ILE A 95 5.18 -14.41 -3.02
CA ILE A 95 6.48 -14.91 -3.44
C ILE A 95 6.81 -14.58 -4.91
N ASN A 96 5.83 -14.25 -5.75
CA ASN A 96 6.09 -13.87 -7.14
C ASN A 96 6.79 -12.50 -7.23
N LEU A 97 6.70 -11.68 -6.19
CA LEU A 97 7.45 -10.43 -6.06
C LEU A 97 8.95 -10.64 -5.83
N LEU A 98 9.38 -11.89 -5.68
CA LEU A 98 10.78 -12.27 -5.57
C LEU A 98 11.14 -13.14 -6.77
N ASN A 99 12.31 -12.90 -7.35
CA ASN A 99 12.83 -13.74 -8.41
C ASN A 99 13.46 -15.03 -7.84
N GLN A 100 13.97 -15.90 -8.72
CA GLN A 100 14.57 -17.18 -8.33
C GLN A 100 15.80 -17.05 -7.41
N GLU A 101 16.43 -15.87 -7.36
CA GLU A 101 17.58 -15.57 -6.50
C GLU A 101 17.14 -14.98 -5.14
N GLY A 102 15.84 -14.77 -4.92
CA GLY A 102 15.31 -14.11 -3.73
C GLY A 102 15.39 -12.58 -3.79
N ASN A 103 15.77 -12.00 -4.93
CA ASN A 103 15.81 -10.55 -5.14
C ASN A 103 14.44 -10.02 -5.58
N VAL A 104 14.17 -8.73 -5.32
CA VAL A 104 12.91 -8.08 -5.70
C VAL A 104 12.70 -8.13 -7.21
N ASN A 105 11.54 -8.64 -7.63
CA ASN A 105 11.03 -8.52 -8.99
C ASN A 105 10.43 -7.12 -9.19
N TRP A 106 11.26 -6.18 -9.64
CA TRP A 106 10.91 -4.77 -9.77
C TRP A 106 9.76 -4.50 -10.75
N GLU A 107 9.67 -5.28 -11.81
CA GLU A 107 8.63 -5.13 -12.84
C GLU A 107 7.26 -5.48 -12.25
N LEU A 108 7.14 -6.69 -11.68
CA LEU A 108 5.88 -7.13 -11.08
C LEU A 108 5.49 -6.28 -9.87
N LEU A 109 6.46 -5.82 -9.07
CA LEU A 109 6.21 -4.90 -7.97
C LEU A 109 5.59 -3.58 -8.46
N ASP A 110 6.15 -3.00 -9.52
CA ASP A 110 5.64 -1.75 -10.10
C ASP A 110 4.24 -1.94 -10.69
N GLU A 111 4.00 -3.05 -11.40
CA GLU A 111 2.69 -3.40 -11.96
C GLU A 111 1.63 -3.57 -10.87
N LYS A 112 1.93 -4.30 -9.79
CA LYS A 112 1.01 -4.47 -8.66
C LYS A 112 0.74 -3.15 -7.96
N ALA A 113 1.77 -2.33 -7.73
CA ALA A 113 1.62 -1.00 -7.14
C ALA A 113 0.72 -0.10 -8.00
N LEU A 114 0.93 -0.08 -9.32
CA LEU A 114 0.07 0.66 -10.25
C LEU A 114 -1.39 0.22 -10.13
N LYS A 115 -1.64 -1.09 -10.17
CA LYS A 115 -3.01 -1.64 -10.08
C LYS A 115 -3.70 -1.28 -8.76
N VAL A 116 -2.97 -1.36 -7.64
CA VAL A 116 -3.50 -0.95 -6.32
C VAL A 116 -3.87 0.53 -6.31
N VAL A 117 -3.02 1.40 -6.87
CA VAL A 117 -3.33 2.83 -6.96
C VAL A 117 -4.49 3.12 -7.91
N GLU A 118 -4.59 2.41 -9.04
CA GLU A 118 -5.72 2.54 -9.97
C GLU A 118 -7.05 2.18 -9.32
N ASN A 119 -7.10 1.06 -8.59
CA ASN A 119 -8.28 0.68 -7.81
C ASN A 119 -8.61 1.74 -6.76
N MET A 120 -7.61 2.21 -6.00
CA MET A 120 -7.79 3.25 -4.99
C MET A 120 -8.38 4.55 -5.57
N ILE A 121 -7.93 5.00 -6.75
CA ILE A 121 -8.50 6.18 -7.42
C ILE A 121 -9.92 5.89 -7.94
N ALA A 122 -10.17 4.70 -8.48
CA ALA A 122 -11.48 4.31 -9.00
C ALA A 122 -12.56 4.22 -7.91
N ASP A 123 -12.16 3.91 -6.68
CA ASP A 123 -13.05 3.87 -5.50
C ASP A 123 -13.36 5.26 -4.93
N LEU A 124 -12.72 6.33 -5.44
CA LEU A 124 -13.04 7.70 -5.01
C LEU A 124 -14.41 8.13 -5.55
N PRO A 125 -15.21 8.84 -4.73
CA PRO A 125 -16.47 9.42 -5.19
C PRO A 125 -16.22 10.46 -6.29
N SER A 126 -17.15 10.50 -7.25
CA SER A 126 -17.16 11.45 -8.38
C SER A 126 -17.69 12.82 -7.98
#